data_AF-A0A067CLZ6-F1
#
_entry.id   AF-A0A067CLZ6-F1
#
_cell.length_a   1.000
_cell.length_b   1.000
_cell.length_c   1.000
_cell.angle_alpha   90.00
_cell.angle_beta   90.00
_cell.angle_gamma   90.00
#
_symmetry.space_group_name_H-M   'P 1'
#
loop_
_entity.id
_entity.type
_entity.pdbx_description
1 polymer ?
#
loop_
_entity_poly.entity_id
_entity_poly.type
_entity_poly.pdbx_seq_one_letter_code
_entity_poly.pdbx_strand_id
1 'polypeptide(L)'
;MYTPIQYVDPRTKQVTVRAMKWGLIPSYTGSHEKPNHFMRFNARSEGITETPAYRRLVDARRCVVHLDGFYEWKKPEKQPYYVYHGASSSSMRMAGIYDTWVDGATGDVLYTYSIVTAEAVGPFAAIHARFPVLLATADEANAWLSSDPFLVVQPLLAARPPTDLLWHAVTKQMGVPTFDGDECIQKLPTPPSITSFFAKSPAKSSTRQPPPSPRGPQPR
;
A
#
# COMPACT_ATOMS: atom_id res chain seq x y z
N MET A 1 10.10 -11.53 8.13
CA MET A 1 10.85 -10.53 7.32
C MET A 1 11.19 -9.35 8.21
N TYR A 2 12.43 -8.88 8.16
CA TYR A 2 12.85 -7.61 8.76
C TYR A 2 13.00 -6.57 7.67
N THR A 3 12.62 -5.32 7.94
CA THR A 3 12.70 -4.22 6.97
C THR A 3 13.35 -2.98 7.61
N PRO A 4 14.03 -2.13 6.82
CA PRO A 4 14.54 -0.86 7.31
C PRO A 4 13.39 0.12 7.57
N ILE A 5 13.13 0.40 8.83
CA ILE A 5 12.05 1.30 9.26
C ILE A 5 12.64 2.58 9.81
N GLN A 6 12.19 3.71 9.25
CA GLN A 6 12.47 5.04 9.76
C GLN A 6 11.45 5.41 10.84
N TYR A 7 11.93 5.85 12.00
CA TYR A 7 11.09 6.23 13.14
C TYR A 7 11.80 7.29 14.01
N VAL A 8 11.07 7.95 14.90
CA VAL A 8 11.67 8.81 15.93
C VAL A 8 11.98 7.96 17.16
N ASP A 9 13.26 7.86 17.55
CA ASP A 9 13.62 7.15 18.78
C ASP A 9 13.07 7.93 19.99
N PRO A 10 12.22 7.32 20.83
CA PRO A 10 11.57 8.02 21.94
C PRO A 10 12.56 8.56 22.98
N ARG A 11 13.77 8.01 23.05
CA ARG A 11 14.83 8.38 24.02
C ARG A 11 15.64 9.56 23.52
N THR A 12 16.06 9.54 22.26
CA THR A 12 16.94 10.59 21.70
C THR A 12 16.16 11.70 21.01
N LYS A 13 14.88 11.46 20.66
CA LYS A 13 14.04 12.33 19.83
C LYS A 13 14.61 12.56 18.43
N GLN A 14 15.54 11.72 17.98
CA GLN A 14 16.11 11.79 16.65
C GLN A 14 15.45 10.80 15.71
N VAL A 15 15.38 11.18 14.44
CA VAL A 15 14.98 10.30 13.34
C VAL A 15 16.08 9.26 13.12
N THR A 16 15.73 7.98 13.25
CA THR A 16 16.64 6.84 13.18
C THR A 16 16.07 5.78 12.25
N VAL A 17 16.93 4.96 11.66
CA VAL A 17 16.54 3.75 10.91
C VAL A 17 16.89 2.51 11.73
N ARG A 18 15.96 1.56 11.81
CA ARG A 18 16.15 0.28 12.49
C ARG A 18 15.50 -0.85 11.70
N ALA A 19 16.14 -2.01 11.70
CA ALA A 19 15.51 -3.25 11.24
C ALA A 19 14.38 -3.64 12.20
N MET A 20 13.13 -3.66 11.72
CA MET A 20 11.96 -4.09 12.50
C MET A 20 11.28 -5.28 11.83
N LYS A 21 10.65 -6.14 12.62
CA LYS A 21 9.96 -7.32 12.12
C LYS A 21 8.56 -6.96 11.63
N TRP A 22 8.23 -7.32 10.40
CA TRP A 22 6.89 -7.10 9.85
C TRP A 22 5.88 -8.06 10.48
N GLY A 23 4.78 -7.50 11.00
CA GLY A 23 3.80 -8.22 11.80
C GLY A 23 3.87 -7.79 13.27
N LEU A 24 3.07 -6.79 13.63
CA LEU A 24 3.09 -6.14 14.94
C LEU A 24 2.71 -7.09 16.08
N ILE A 25 3.54 -7.09 17.12
CA ILE A 25 3.26 -7.71 18.42
C ILE A 25 2.95 -6.58 19.41
N PRO A 26 1.74 -6.53 19.98
CA PRO A 26 1.45 -5.60 21.05
C PRO A 26 2.34 -5.84 22.26
N SER A 27 2.83 -4.77 22.90
CA SER A 27 3.73 -4.82 24.06
C SER A 27 3.15 -5.58 25.26
N TYR A 28 1.83 -5.72 25.31
CA TYR A 28 1.09 -6.45 26.35
C TYR A 28 0.85 -7.94 26.02
N THR A 29 1.30 -8.43 24.87
CA THR A 29 1.31 -9.87 24.58
C THR A 29 2.15 -10.59 25.62
N GLY A 30 1.67 -11.73 26.14
CA GLY A 30 2.35 -12.47 27.18
C GLY A 30 3.79 -12.81 26.79
N SER A 31 4.74 -12.62 27.70
CA SER A 31 6.18 -12.75 27.43
C SER A 31 6.61 -14.16 27.02
N HIS A 32 5.79 -15.19 27.29
CA HIS A 32 6.01 -16.58 26.90
C HIS A 32 5.12 -17.03 25.73
N GLU A 33 4.27 -16.15 25.19
CA GLU A 33 3.43 -16.48 24.05
C GLU A 33 4.25 -16.47 22.76
N LYS A 34 4.02 -17.46 21.88
CA LYS A 34 4.59 -17.45 20.53
C LYS A 34 3.80 -16.44 19.67
N PRO A 35 4.38 -15.29 19.28
CA PRO A 35 3.60 -14.25 18.64
C PRO A 35 3.23 -14.62 17.19
N ASN A 36 1.97 -14.42 16.83
CA ASN A 36 1.51 -14.62 15.45
C ASN A 36 1.70 -13.34 14.62
N HIS A 37 2.86 -13.21 13.97
CA HIS A 37 3.20 -12.09 13.11
C HIS A 37 2.27 -11.91 11.90
N PHE A 38 1.63 -12.99 11.43
CA PHE A 38 0.73 -12.94 10.27
C PHE A 38 -0.62 -12.28 10.58
N MET A 39 -0.96 -12.04 11.84
CA MET A 39 -2.24 -11.41 12.16
C MET A 39 -2.24 -9.90 11.97
N ARG A 40 -1.08 -9.24 12.10
CA ARG A 40 -0.98 -7.78 12.21
C ARG A 40 0.11 -7.21 11.31
N PHE A 41 0.25 -7.75 10.11
CA PHE A 41 1.12 -7.14 9.10
C PHE A 41 0.52 -5.85 8.53
N ASN A 42 -0.82 -5.71 8.55
CA ASN A 42 -1.53 -4.50 8.14
C ASN A 42 -2.41 -3.94 9.29
N ALA A 43 -2.48 -2.61 9.36
CA ALA A 43 -3.40 -1.84 10.20
C ALA A 43 -4.37 -1.07 9.29
N ARG A 44 -5.68 -1.16 9.54
CA ARG A 44 -6.69 -0.43 8.76
C ARG A 44 -6.83 0.98 9.31
N SER A 45 -6.75 2.00 8.45
CA SER A 45 -6.85 3.41 8.85
C SER A 45 -8.19 3.76 9.50
N GLU A 46 -9.29 3.15 9.07
CA GLU A 46 -10.65 3.42 9.55
C GLU A 46 -10.88 2.98 11.00
N GLY A 47 -10.10 2.00 11.48
CA GLY A 47 -10.22 1.39 12.80
C GLY A 47 -8.99 1.60 13.69
N ILE A 48 -8.06 2.47 13.29
CA ILE A 48 -6.74 2.56 13.90
C ILE A 48 -6.80 3.21 15.30
N THR A 49 -7.80 4.06 15.54
CA THR A 49 -8.06 4.76 16.81
C THR A 49 -8.90 3.95 17.79
N GLU A 50 -9.55 2.88 17.31
CA GLU A 50 -10.44 2.02 18.09
C GLU A 50 -9.75 0.70 18.46
N THR A 51 -8.93 0.17 17.55
CA THR A 51 -8.29 -1.13 17.73
C THR A 51 -7.28 -1.09 18.89
N PRO A 52 -7.40 -1.92 19.95
CA PRO A 52 -6.53 -1.86 21.12
C PRO A 52 -5.03 -1.98 20.82
N ALA A 53 -4.67 -2.76 19.80
CA ALA A 53 -3.29 -2.93 19.37
C ALA A 53 -2.67 -1.62 18.86
N TYR A 54 -3.46 -0.75 18.22
CA TYR A 54 -3.01 0.43 17.48
C TYR A 54 -3.37 1.76 18.18
N ARG A 55 -4.52 1.86 18.83
CA ARG A 55 -5.01 3.12 19.43
C ARG A 55 -4.06 3.77 20.43
N ARG A 56 -3.27 2.97 21.15
CA ARG A 56 -2.26 3.45 22.12
C ARG A 56 -0.95 3.90 21.46
N LEU A 57 -0.81 3.62 20.17
CA LEU A 57 0.43 3.79 19.40
C LEU A 57 0.36 5.00 18.46
N VAL A 58 -0.85 5.41 18.02
CA VAL A 58 -1.02 6.40 16.94
C VAL A 58 -0.37 7.76 17.24
N ASP A 59 -0.26 8.15 18.51
CA ASP A 59 0.38 9.42 18.91
C ASP A 59 1.89 9.34 19.10
N ALA A 60 2.46 8.15 19.32
CA ALA A 60 3.84 8.02 19.80
C ALA A 60 4.71 7.07 18.99
N ARG A 61 4.12 6.18 18.19
CA ARG A 61 4.79 5.04 17.58
C ARG A 61 4.47 4.92 16.08
N ARG A 62 4.46 6.06 15.40
CA ARG A 62 4.40 6.14 13.95
C ARG A 62 5.78 5.86 13.35
N CYS A 63 5.80 5.20 12.19
CA CYS A 63 7.02 4.94 11.44
C CYS A 63 6.79 5.03 9.94
N VAL A 64 7.87 5.05 9.17
CA VAL A 64 7.86 5.06 7.70
C VAL A 64 8.60 3.83 7.21
N VAL A 65 7.92 3.05 6.36
CA VAL A 65 8.47 1.87 5.70
C VAL A 65 9.01 2.29 4.33
N HIS A 66 10.30 2.05 4.09
CA HIS A 66 10.94 2.32 2.80
C HIS A 66 11.03 1.03 1.98
N LEU A 67 10.70 1.12 0.70
CA LEU A 67 10.70 -0.02 -0.24
C LEU A 67 10.80 0.45 -1.69
N ASP A 68 11.25 -0.42 -2.58
CA ASP A 68 11.34 -0.14 -4.01
C ASP A 68 9.99 -0.30 -4.72
N GLY A 69 9.18 -1.24 -4.23
CA GLY A 69 7.83 -1.52 -4.71
C GLY A 69 7.15 -2.59 -3.88
N PHE A 70 5.88 -2.86 -4.18
CA PHE A 70 5.11 -3.91 -3.52
C PHE A 70 4.33 -4.75 -4.53
N TYR A 71 3.92 -5.94 -4.10
CA TYR A 71 3.19 -6.88 -4.92
C TYR A 71 1.69 -6.83 -4.60
N GLU A 72 0.86 -6.92 -5.62
CA GLU A 72 -0.59 -7.09 -5.48
C GLU A 72 -1.11 -8.19 -6.41
N TRP A 73 -2.05 -9.00 -5.93
CA TRP A 73 -2.57 -10.14 -6.69
C TRP A 73 -3.94 -9.83 -7.25
N LYS A 74 -4.04 -9.76 -8.58
CA LYS A 74 -5.32 -9.60 -9.26
C LYS A 74 -6.17 -10.86 -9.10
N LYS A 75 -7.37 -10.71 -8.55
CA LYS A 75 -8.38 -11.78 -8.47
C LYS A 75 -9.19 -11.85 -9.78
N PRO A 76 -9.69 -13.04 -10.19
CA PRO A 76 -9.61 -14.34 -9.50
C PRO A 76 -8.35 -15.16 -9.83
N GLU A 77 -7.63 -14.84 -10.91
CA GLU A 77 -6.54 -15.65 -11.47
C GLU A 77 -5.25 -15.66 -10.61
N LYS A 78 -5.19 -14.82 -9.57
CA LYS A 78 -4.02 -14.61 -8.69
C LYS A 78 -2.75 -14.30 -9.49
N GLN A 79 -2.86 -13.48 -10.52
CA GLN A 79 -1.69 -12.94 -11.22
C GLN A 79 -1.06 -11.85 -10.35
N PRO A 80 0.21 -12.00 -9.92
CA PRO A 80 0.92 -10.94 -9.20
C PRO A 80 1.33 -9.81 -10.14
N TYR A 81 1.23 -8.58 -9.62
CA TYR A 81 1.72 -7.36 -10.23
C TYR A 81 2.70 -6.69 -9.28
N TYR A 82 3.84 -6.24 -9.80
CA TYR A 82 4.76 -5.38 -9.06
C TYR A 82 4.36 -3.92 -9.31
N VAL A 83 4.17 -3.16 -8.23
CA VAL A 83 3.77 -1.75 -8.22
C VAL A 83 4.90 -0.91 -7.64
N TYR A 84 5.30 0.15 -8.35
CA TYR A 84 6.48 0.96 -8.04
C TYR A 84 6.34 2.39 -8.60
N HIS A 85 7.19 3.32 -8.18
CA HIS A 85 7.25 4.67 -8.78
C HIS A 85 7.92 4.64 -10.16
N GLY A 86 7.36 5.36 -11.14
CA GLY A 86 7.93 5.43 -12.49
C GLY A 86 9.25 6.20 -12.60
N ALA A 87 9.59 7.05 -11.63
CA ALA A 87 10.87 7.72 -11.58
C ALA A 87 11.96 6.75 -11.09
N SER A 88 13.03 6.60 -11.87
CA SER A 88 14.03 5.53 -11.76
C SER A 88 14.88 5.48 -10.47
N SER A 89 14.52 6.22 -9.42
CA SER A 89 15.28 6.28 -8.15
C SER A 89 14.45 6.70 -6.92
N SER A 90 13.13 6.84 -7.01
CA SER A 90 12.32 7.25 -5.85
C SER A 90 11.87 6.03 -5.06
N SER A 91 12.46 5.83 -3.88
CA SER A 91 11.94 4.87 -2.90
C SER A 91 10.50 5.22 -2.51
N MET A 92 9.64 4.22 -2.46
CA MET A 92 8.29 4.35 -1.92
C MET A 92 8.36 4.48 -0.40
N ARG A 93 7.45 5.28 0.15
CA ARG A 93 7.28 5.47 1.58
C ARG A 93 5.87 5.07 1.96
N MET A 94 5.72 4.11 2.86
CA MET A 94 4.42 3.74 3.42
C MET A 94 4.32 4.19 4.87
N ALA A 95 3.15 4.70 5.23
CA ALA A 95 2.82 4.94 6.63
C ALA A 95 2.78 3.61 7.38
N GLY A 96 3.48 3.54 8.50
CA GLY A 96 3.48 2.40 9.40
C GLY A 96 3.22 2.81 10.84
N ILE A 97 2.91 1.80 11.65
CA ILE A 97 2.82 1.91 13.10
C ILE A 97 3.63 0.79 13.72
N TYR A 98 4.40 1.07 14.77
CA TYR A 98 5.30 0.11 15.38
C TYR A 98 5.06 -0.06 16.87
N ASP A 99 5.59 -1.14 17.43
CA ASP A 99 5.63 -1.36 18.86
C ASP A 99 6.87 -2.15 19.25
N THR A 100 7.15 -2.17 20.56
CA THR A 100 8.21 -2.96 21.16
C THR A 100 7.64 -4.00 22.10
N TRP A 101 8.08 -5.25 21.96
CA TRP A 101 7.70 -6.36 22.82
C TRP A 101 8.95 -7.03 23.38
N VAL A 102 8.92 -7.44 24.64
CA VAL A 102 10.05 -8.10 25.31
C VAL A 102 9.81 -9.60 25.31
N ASP A 103 10.73 -10.35 24.73
CA ASP A 103 10.71 -11.81 24.77
C ASP A 103 11.07 -12.27 26.18
N GLY A 104 10.17 -13.01 26.84
CA GLY A 104 10.40 -13.50 28.20
C GLY A 104 11.41 -14.63 28.29
N ALA A 105 11.70 -15.32 27.19
CA ALA A 105 12.68 -16.39 27.16
C ALA A 105 14.10 -15.86 26.97
N THR A 106 14.29 -14.83 26.14
CA THR A 106 15.62 -14.29 25.83
C THR A 106 15.93 -12.95 26.52
N GLY A 107 14.91 -12.20 26.93
CA GLY A 107 15.03 -10.83 27.42
C GLY A 107 15.19 -9.79 26.29
N ASP A 108 15.15 -10.21 25.03
CA ASP A 108 15.35 -9.32 23.88
C ASP A 108 14.15 -8.41 23.64
N VAL A 109 14.44 -7.17 23.25
CA VAL A 109 13.41 -6.22 22.82
C VAL A 109 13.22 -6.34 21.30
N LEU A 110 12.08 -6.89 20.90
CA LEU A 110 11.67 -6.97 19.50
C LEU A 110 10.94 -5.71 19.08
N TYR A 111 11.41 -5.08 18.01
CA TYR A 111 10.69 -4.01 17.32
C TYR A 111 9.86 -4.63 16.20
N THR A 112 8.56 -4.37 16.20
CA THR A 112 7.64 -4.92 15.22
C THR A 112 6.70 -3.86 14.67
N TYR A 113 6.22 -4.02 13.44
CA TYR A 113 5.40 -2.99 12.80
C TYR A 113 4.28 -3.56 11.92
N SER A 114 3.27 -2.73 11.67
CA SER A 114 2.22 -2.92 10.68
C SER A 114 2.28 -1.80 9.63
N ILE A 115 1.99 -2.15 8.38
CA ILE A 115 1.75 -1.15 7.31
C ILE A 115 0.33 -0.63 7.47
N VAL A 116 0.15 0.68 7.42
CA VAL A 116 -1.19 1.28 7.42
C VAL A 116 -1.79 1.16 6.03
N THR A 117 -3.03 0.69 5.95
CA THR A 117 -3.78 0.50 4.71
C THR A 117 -5.10 1.25 4.78
N ALA A 118 -5.55 1.76 3.64
CA ALA A 118 -6.83 2.42 3.47
C ALA A 118 -7.66 1.70 2.39
N GLU A 119 -8.92 2.08 2.24
CA GLU A 119 -9.75 1.62 1.12
C GLU A 119 -9.10 2.02 -0.22
N ALA A 120 -9.02 1.08 -1.15
CA ALA A 120 -8.43 1.34 -2.45
C ALA A 120 -9.33 2.29 -3.26
N VAL A 121 -8.73 3.22 -4.02
CA VAL A 121 -9.44 4.16 -4.89
C VAL A 121 -8.92 4.09 -6.32
N GLY A 122 -9.73 4.53 -7.28
CA GLY A 122 -9.36 4.59 -8.70
C GLY A 122 -9.05 3.21 -9.30
N PRO A 123 -8.01 3.09 -10.16
CA PRO A 123 -7.70 1.84 -10.85
C PRO A 123 -7.29 0.70 -9.91
N PHE A 124 -6.76 1.00 -8.72
CA PHE A 124 -6.35 -0.01 -7.75
C PHE A 124 -7.53 -0.73 -7.09
N ALA A 125 -8.70 -0.08 -6.99
CA ALA A 125 -9.91 -0.71 -6.47
C ALA A 125 -10.38 -1.91 -7.31
N ALA A 126 -10.03 -1.93 -8.60
CA ALA A 126 -10.32 -3.06 -9.48
C ALA A 126 -9.36 -4.26 -9.25
N ILE A 127 -8.22 -4.04 -8.59
CA ILE A 127 -7.21 -5.07 -8.30
C ILE A 127 -7.45 -5.65 -6.91
N HIS A 128 -7.60 -4.77 -5.91
CA HIS A 128 -7.78 -5.16 -4.52
C HIS A 128 -8.57 -4.09 -3.74
N ALA A 129 -9.31 -4.50 -2.70
CA ALA A 129 -10.15 -3.60 -1.91
C ALA A 129 -9.37 -2.66 -0.99
N ARG A 130 -8.09 -2.93 -0.77
CA ARG A 130 -7.22 -2.21 0.16
C ARG A 130 -5.92 -1.82 -0.53
N PHE A 131 -5.42 -0.65 -0.17
CA PHE A 131 -4.20 -0.08 -0.69
C PHE A 131 -3.33 0.42 0.46
N PRO A 132 -1.98 0.26 0.41
CA PRO A 132 -1.10 0.85 1.40
C PRO A 132 -1.21 2.38 1.39
N VAL A 133 -1.15 3.00 2.56
CA VAL A 133 -1.09 4.47 2.66
C VAL A 133 0.31 4.91 2.25
N LEU A 134 0.43 5.51 1.07
CA LEU A 134 1.68 6.07 0.56
C LEU A 134 1.85 7.52 1.01
N LEU A 135 3.08 7.84 1.43
CA LEU A 135 3.53 9.17 1.79
C LEU A 135 4.30 9.71 0.58
N ALA A 136 3.65 10.56 -0.22
CA ALA A 136 4.09 10.91 -1.56
C ALA A 136 5.39 11.73 -1.55
N THR A 137 5.61 12.52 -0.51
CA THR A 137 6.78 13.40 -0.38
C THR A 137 7.57 13.12 0.88
N ALA A 138 8.81 13.61 0.92
CA ALA A 138 9.60 13.61 2.15
C ALA A 138 8.92 14.44 3.25
N ASP A 139 8.22 15.52 2.89
CA ASP A 139 7.50 16.36 3.85
C ASP A 139 6.30 15.64 4.46
N GLU A 140 5.53 14.88 3.68
CA GLU A 140 4.46 14.02 4.24
C GLU A 140 5.04 12.95 5.16
N ALA A 141 6.21 12.39 4.82
CA ALA A 141 6.89 11.43 5.66
C ALA A 141 7.39 12.05 6.98
N ASN A 142 7.96 13.26 6.93
CA ASN A 142 8.38 14.01 8.10
C ASN A 142 7.18 14.43 8.97
N ALA A 143 6.09 14.88 8.35
CA ALA A 143 4.84 15.21 9.05
C ALA A 143 4.28 13.97 9.76
N TRP A 144 4.26 12.81 9.10
CA TRP A 144 3.85 11.56 9.73
C TRP A 144 4.73 11.15 10.91
N LEU A 145 6.03 11.42 10.85
CA LEU A 145 6.98 11.14 11.93
C LEU A 145 7.05 12.22 13.02
N SER A 146 6.38 13.36 12.83
CA SER A 146 6.40 14.47 13.78
C SER A 146 5.88 14.07 15.17
N SER A 147 6.09 14.92 16.16
CA SER A 147 5.45 14.78 17.48
C SER A 147 4.03 15.34 17.53
N ASP A 148 3.44 15.74 16.40
CA ASP A 148 2.11 16.31 16.38
C ASP A 148 1.06 15.28 16.80
N PRO A 149 -0.03 15.71 17.46
CA PRO A 149 -1.15 14.83 17.80
C PRO A 149 -1.66 14.09 16.56
N PHE A 150 -2.09 12.84 16.73
CA PHE A 150 -2.56 12.01 15.63
C PHE A 150 -3.65 12.70 14.79
N LEU A 151 -4.54 13.46 15.41
CA LEU A 151 -5.60 14.21 14.73
C LEU A 151 -5.07 15.17 13.64
N VAL A 152 -3.88 15.74 13.83
CA VAL A 152 -3.24 16.66 12.86
C VAL A 152 -2.74 15.89 11.64
N VAL A 153 -2.19 14.69 11.85
CA VAL A 153 -1.58 13.88 10.79
C VAL A 153 -2.54 12.84 10.20
N GLN A 154 -3.70 12.61 10.81
CA GLN A 154 -4.73 11.67 10.36
C GLN A 154 -5.14 11.88 8.89
N PRO A 155 -5.27 13.12 8.36
CA PRO A 155 -5.58 13.32 6.94
C PRO A 155 -4.58 12.68 5.98
N LEU A 156 -3.33 12.44 6.41
CA LEU A 156 -2.32 11.73 5.59
C LEU A 156 -2.71 10.27 5.30
N LEU A 157 -3.60 9.67 6.13
CA LEU A 157 -4.06 8.29 5.96
C LEU A 157 -5.12 8.10 4.87
N ALA A 158 -5.60 9.19 4.26
CA ALA A 158 -6.50 9.09 3.12
C ALA A 158 -5.79 8.38 1.95
N ALA A 159 -6.48 7.42 1.33
CA ALA A 159 -5.97 6.75 0.14
C ALA A 159 -5.81 7.77 -1.00
N ARG A 160 -4.56 8.12 -1.30
CA ARG A 160 -4.19 9.02 -2.39
C ARG A 160 -3.10 8.34 -3.23
N PRO A 161 -3.45 7.33 -4.05
CA PRO A 161 -2.46 6.67 -4.91
C PRO A 161 -1.78 7.74 -5.79
N PRO A 162 -0.45 7.85 -5.75
CA PRO A 162 0.27 8.77 -6.62
C PRO A 162 -0.02 8.47 -8.10
N THR A 163 -0.10 9.52 -8.92
CA THR A 163 -0.42 9.40 -10.34
C THR A 163 0.73 8.83 -11.18
N ASP A 164 1.92 8.77 -10.61
CA ASP A 164 3.16 8.30 -11.23
C ASP A 164 3.49 6.83 -10.88
N LEU A 165 2.58 6.12 -10.19
CA LEU A 165 2.75 4.69 -9.97
C LEU A 165 2.64 3.92 -11.29
N LEU A 166 3.63 3.08 -11.54
CA LEU A 166 3.64 2.10 -12.62
C LEU A 166 3.43 0.71 -12.05
N TRP A 167 2.97 -0.20 -12.91
CA TRP A 167 2.88 -1.61 -12.55
C TRP A 167 3.04 -2.51 -13.78
N HIS A 168 3.49 -3.73 -13.53
CA HIS A 168 3.53 -4.77 -14.55
C HIS A 168 3.37 -6.17 -13.92
N ALA A 169 2.93 -7.14 -14.72
CA ALA A 169 2.80 -8.52 -14.29
C ALA A 169 4.18 -9.16 -14.06
N VAL A 170 4.32 -9.93 -12.98
CA VAL A 170 5.54 -10.68 -12.63
C VAL A 170 5.26 -12.17 -12.51
N THR A 171 6.29 -12.99 -12.29
CA THR A 171 6.15 -14.44 -12.17
C THR A 171 5.16 -14.86 -11.08
N LYS A 172 4.37 -15.93 -11.34
CA LYS A 172 3.50 -16.54 -10.31
C LYS A 172 4.27 -17.15 -9.14
N GLN A 173 5.58 -17.39 -9.29
CA GLN A 173 6.44 -17.87 -8.21
C GLN A 173 6.50 -16.91 -7.02
N MET A 174 6.10 -15.64 -7.19
CA MET A 174 5.92 -14.69 -6.08
C MET A 174 4.93 -15.15 -5.00
N GLY A 175 4.08 -16.14 -5.28
CA GLY A 175 3.24 -16.77 -4.26
C GLY A 175 3.99 -17.67 -3.27
N VAL A 176 5.25 -18.00 -3.54
CA VAL A 176 6.11 -18.85 -2.70
C VAL A 176 6.96 -17.96 -1.79
N PRO A 177 6.76 -17.95 -0.46
CA PRO A 177 7.44 -16.99 0.43
C PRO A 177 8.97 -17.08 0.48
N THR A 178 9.55 -18.21 0.05
CA THR A 178 11.00 -18.44 0.00
C THR A 178 11.61 -18.12 -1.37
N PHE A 179 10.80 -17.69 -2.35
CA PHE A 179 11.28 -17.28 -3.66
C PHE A 179 11.86 -15.87 -3.57
N ASP A 180 13.15 -15.76 -3.84
CA ASP A 180 13.92 -14.52 -3.69
C ASP A 180 15.04 -14.50 -4.76
N GLY A 181 14.72 -13.92 -5.91
CA GLY A 181 15.61 -13.81 -7.07
C GLY A 181 15.30 -12.56 -7.90
N ASP A 182 16.18 -12.22 -8.85
CA ASP A 182 16.03 -11.02 -9.68
C ASP A 182 14.71 -11.02 -10.46
N GLU A 183 14.18 -12.21 -10.77
CA GLU A 183 12.91 -12.44 -11.46
C GLU A 183 11.68 -11.95 -10.70
N CYS A 184 11.81 -11.69 -9.39
CA CYS A 184 10.72 -11.20 -8.55
C CYS A 184 10.10 -9.90 -9.11
N ILE A 185 10.93 -9.04 -9.70
CA ILE A 185 10.51 -7.74 -10.26
C ILE A 185 10.56 -7.70 -11.79
N GLN A 186 10.88 -8.81 -12.46
CA GLN A 186 10.98 -8.81 -13.92
C GLN A 186 9.60 -8.81 -14.55
N LYS A 187 9.38 -7.85 -15.45
CA LYS A 187 8.17 -7.78 -16.26
C LYS A 187 8.05 -9.04 -17.12
N LEU A 188 6.93 -9.75 -16.97
CA LEU A 188 6.61 -10.86 -17.85
C LEU A 188 6.50 -10.37 -19.31
N PRO A 189 7.01 -11.16 -20.27
CA PRO A 189 6.73 -10.91 -21.69
C PRO A 189 5.23 -10.80 -21.87
N THR A 190 4.76 -9.68 -22.42
CA THR A 190 3.34 -9.53 -22.70
C THR A 190 2.98 -10.59 -23.73
N PRO A 191 1.99 -11.48 -23.48
CA PRO A 191 1.51 -12.34 -24.56
C PRO A 191 1.08 -11.43 -25.72
N PRO A 192 1.25 -11.85 -26.99
CA PRO A 192 0.83 -11.06 -28.15
C PRO A 192 -0.70 -11.02 -28.24
N SER A 193 -1.32 -10.26 -27.35
CA SER A 193 -2.69 -9.74 -27.38
C SER A 193 -3.03 -9.20 -25.99
N ILE A 194 -2.86 -7.90 -25.80
CA ILE A 194 -3.67 -7.04 -24.93
C ILE A 194 -3.26 -5.59 -25.25
N THR A 195 -3.82 -5.06 -26.33
CA THR A 195 -3.79 -3.63 -26.65
C THR A 195 -4.97 -2.90 -25.98
N SER A 196 -5.51 -3.44 -24.89
CA SER A 196 -6.81 -3.01 -24.36
C SER A 196 -6.82 -2.91 -22.83
N PHE A 197 -6.03 -2.00 -22.27
CA PHE A 197 -6.32 -1.48 -20.92
C PHE A 197 -6.27 0.05 -20.78
N PHE A 198 -5.73 0.80 -21.77
CA PHE A 198 -5.70 2.28 -21.74
C PHE A 198 -5.87 2.96 -23.11
N ALA A 199 -6.73 2.45 -23.99
CA ALA A 199 -7.17 3.25 -25.13
C ALA A 199 -8.13 4.33 -24.62
N LYS A 200 -7.73 5.61 -24.71
CA LYS A 200 -8.58 6.78 -24.45
C LYS A 200 -9.93 6.60 -25.16
N SER A 201 -11.05 6.71 -24.44
CA SER A 201 -12.36 6.80 -25.08
C SER A 201 -12.41 8.06 -25.95
N PRO A 202 -12.74 8.00 -27.25
CA PRO A 202 -13.10 9.19 -27.99
C PRO A 202 -14.44 9.70 -27.44
N ALA A 203 -14.57 11.01 -27.30
CA ALA A 203 -15.83 11.66 -26.99
C ALA A 203 -16.90 11.23 -28.01
N LYS A 204 -18.06 10.76 -27.52
CA LYS A 204 -19.21 10.49 -28.38
C LYS A 204 -19.73 11.81 -28.95
N SER A 205 -19.42 12.11 -30.21
CA SER A 205 -20.17 13.10 -30.98
C SER A 205 -21.53 12.50 -31.32
N SER A 206 -22.61 13.03 -30.75
CA SER A 206 -23.97 12.67 -31.15
C SER A 206 -24.28 13.26 -32.52
N THR A 207 -24.07 12.50 -33.60
CA THR A 207 -24.68 12.78 -34.89
C THR A 207 -26.15 12.39 -34.83
N ARG A 208 -27.00 13.39 -34.65
CA ARG A 208 -28.46 13.30 -34.77
C ARG A 208 -28.77 13.00 -36.26
N GLN A 209 -29.32 11.83 -36.56
CA GLN A 209 -29.85 11.56 -37.90
C GLN A 209 -31.05 12.49 -38.16
N PRO A 210 -31.16 13.08 -39.36
CA PRO A 210 -32.36 13.85 -39.72
C PRO A 210 -33.53 12.88 -39.97
N PRO A 211 -34.78 13.32 -39.68
CA PRO A 211 -35.95 12.48 -39.88
C PRO A 211 -36.19 12.19 -41.36
N PRO A 212 -36.79 11.05 -41.72
CA PRO A 212 -37.08 10.70 -43.11
C PRO A 212 -38.14 11.63 -43.70
N SER A 213 -37.89 12.09 -44.93
CA SER A 213 -38.78 12.96 -45.71
C SER A 213 -40.12 12.27 -46.01
N PRO A 214 -41.25 13.01 -46.06
CA PRO A 214 -42.55 12.44 -46.43
C PRO A 214 -42.56 12.05 -47.91
N ARG A 215 -43.13 10.87 -48.23
CA ARG A 215 -43.45 10.49 -49.62
C ARG A 215 -44.57 11.39 -50.13
N GLY A 216 -44.27 12.23 -51.12
CA GLY A 216 -45.29 12.91 -51.92
C GLY A 216 -46.06 11.91 -52.79
N PRO A 217 -47.33 12.19 -53.14
CA PRO A 217 -48.15 11.31 -53.96
C PRO A 217 -47.65 11.31 -55.42
N GLN A 218 -47.67 10.15 -56.07
CA GLN A 218 -47.41 10.04 -57.51
C GLN A 218 -48.62 10.57 -58.31
N PRO A 219 -48.40 11.37 -59.36
CA PRO A 219 -49.49 11.88 -60.19
C PRO A 219 -49.91 10.88 -61.29
N ARG A 220 -51.19 10.90 -61.62
CA ARG A 220 -51.62 11.00 -63.02
C ARG A 220 -52.11 12.43 -63.25
#